data_AF-A0A6N7JIR0-F1
#
_entry.id   AF-A0A6N7JIR0-F1
#
_cell.length_a   1.000
_cell.length_b   1.000
_cell.length_c   1.000
_cell.angle_alpha   90.00
_cell.angle_beta   90.00
_cell.angle_gamma   90.00
#
_symmetry.space_group_name_H-M   'P 1'
#
loop_
_entity.id
_entity.type
_entity.pdbx_description
1 polymer ?
#
loop_
_entity_poly.entity_id
_entity_poly.type
_entity_poly.pdbx_seq_one_letter_code
_entity_poly.pdbx_strand_id
1 'polypeptide(L)'
;MFRWETPCQIAQTANFSCMTLTSPGLLHGPADLSPDCAARLPGLRLQLALHLLLAWPLVALGGAVLARWLGLPGWYAASAALCFLLVAGLSWLDLRQHTIHQRWGAANRVTLLRGGLIALVGGALPLAPVLDRDQSWAVAVIAIIALLLDGVDGWVARRRGLASPYGARFDMELDALLILLLCLLLCLSGEVGAWVLGLGLLRPGFILAGKLWPRLAAPLPPSQRRRVICVVQVVTLAAAATPWIESPLTSVATGAAFALLLFSFAADTVWLIHHGCRADGFE
;
A
#
# COMPACT_ATOMS: atom_id res chain seq x y z
N MET A 1 -28.56 -6.99 -14.41
CA MET A 1 -28.99 -7.92 -13.32
C MET A 1 -27.74 -8.65 -12.84
N PHE A 2 -27.01 -8.04 -11.90
CA PHE A 2 -25.69 -8.49 -11.44
C PHE A 2 -25.87 -9.51 -10.32
N ARG A 3 -25.64 -10.80 -10.61
CA ARG A 3 -25.60 -11.85 -9.60
C ARG A 3 -24.13 -12.08 -9.23
N TRP A 4 -23.75 -11.55 -8.06
CA TRP A 4 -22.43 -11.73 -7.46
C TRP A 4 -22.44 -13.06 -6.72
N GLU A 5 -21.70 -14.04 -7.24
CA GLU A 5 -21.49 -15.31 -6.53
C GLU A 5 -20.68 -15.06 -5.26
N THR A 6 -21.19 -15.56 -4.14
CA THR A 6 -20.61 -15.43 -2.81
C THR A 6 -19.27 -16.18 -2.68
N PRO A 7 -18.28 -15.67 -1.91
CA PRO A 7 -16.94 -16.28 -1.76
C PRO A 7 -16.91 -17.71 -1.19
N CYS A 8 -18.03 -18.23 -0.70
CA CYS A 8 -18.11 -19.56 -0.09
C CYS A 8 -17.95 -20.70 -1.11
N GLN A 9 -18.24 -20.48 -2.40
CA GLN A 9 -18.14 -21.52 -3.44
C GLN A 9 -16.75 -21.65 -4.10
N ILE A 10 -15.87 -20.65 -3.98
CA ILE A 10 -14.52 -20.71 -4.59
C ILE A 10 -13.54 -21.53 -3.70
N ALA A 11 -13.84 -21.68 -2.42
CA ALA A 11 -13.01 -22.43 -1.48
C ALA A 11 -13.04 -23.96 -1.67
N GLN A 12 -14.02 -24.51 -2.41
CA GLN A 12 -14.22 -25.96 -2.52
C GLN A 12 -13.55 -26.63 -3.74
N THR A 13 -12.99 -25.88 -4.69
CA THR A 13 -12.41 -26.44 -5.93
C THR A 13 -10.89 -26.27 -6.06
N ALA A 14 -10.23 -25.62 -5.10
CA ALA A 14 -8.77 -25.62 -5.03
C ALA A 14 -8.29 -26.93 -4.38
N ASN A 15 -7.74 -27.82 -5.20
CA ASN A 15 -7.13 -29.10 -4.84
C ASN A 15 -6.25 -28.98 -3.56
N PHE A 16 -6.83 -29.31 -2.40
CA PHE A 16 -6.17 -29.36 -1.10
C PHE A 16 -5.34 -30.65 -1.01
N SER A 17 -4.09 -30.63 -1.48
CA SER A 17 -3.14 -31.73 -1.22
C SER A 17 -1.91 -31.29 -0.41
N CYS A 18 -1.95 -30.14 0.27
CA CYS A 18 -0.84 -29.69 1.11
C CYS A 18 -1.30 -28.94 2.37
N MET A 19 -2.39 -29.40 2.99
CA MET A 19 -2.74 -29.02 4.36
C MET A 19 -3.10 -30.28 5.13
N THR A 20 -2.15 -30.82 5.89
CA THR A 20 -2.50 -31.58 7.09
C THR A 20 -3.04 -30.59 8.11
N LEU A 21 -4.35 -30.67 8.34
CA LEU A 21 -5.03 -30.07 9.48
C LEU A 21 -4.45 -30.64 10.78
N THR A 22 -3.65 -29.85 11.49
CA THR A 22 -3.37 -30.08 12.91
C THR A 22 -3.40 -28.75 13.65
N SER A 23 -4.44 -28.62 14.50
CA SER A 23 -4.72 -27.72 15.63
C SER A 23 -4.18 -26.27 15.72
N PRO A 24 -5.00 -25.32 16.21
CA PRO A 24 -4.66 -23.91 16.31
C PRO A 24 -4.00 -23.56 17.65
N GLY A 25 -3.02 -22.67 17.61
CA GLY A 25 -2.52 -21.97 18.80
C GLY A 25 -1.04 -22.20 19.06
N LEU A 26 -0.17 -21.58 18.25
CA LEU A 26 1.16 -21.14 18.64
C LEU A 26 1.69 -20.20 17.57
N LEU A 27 2.31 -19.10 18.00
CA LEU A 27 3.06 -18.18 17.15
C LEU A 27 4.22 -18.95 16.51
N HIS A 28 4.01 -19.48 15.31
CA HIS A 28 5.03 -20.26 14.63
C HIS A 28 6.10 -19.33 14.05
N GLY A 29 7.28 -19.38 14.66
CA GLY A 29 8.51 -18.86 14.06
C GLY A 29 8.86 -19.64 12.78
N PRO A 30 9.95 -19.26 12.08
CA PRO A 30 10.35 -19.86 10.79
C PRO A 30 10.69 -21.37 10.82
N ALA A 31 10.47 -22.06 11.94
CA ALA A 31 10.80 -23.46 12.17
C ALA A 31 9.75 -24.45 11.65
N ASP A 32 8.51 -24.03 11.38
CA ASP A 32 7.40 -24.93 11.00
C ASP A 32 7.09 -24.96 9.49
N LEU A 33 8.06 -24.55 8.67
CA LEU A 33 7.94 -24.62 7.21
C LEU A 33 8.27 -26.04 6.74
N SER A 34 7.41 -26.61 5.90
CA SER A 34 7.72 -27.89 5.26
C SER A 34 9.08 -27.80 4.54
N PRO A 35 9.90 -28.86 4.53
CA PRO A 35 11.26 -28.83 3.99
C PRO A 35 11.31 -28.34 2.52
N ASP A 36 10.28 -28.62 1.74
CA ASP A 36 10.11 -28.13 0.36
C ASP A 36 9.84 -26.63 0.25
N CYS A 37 9.25 -26.02 1.27
CA CYS A 37 9.01 -24.59 1.36
C CYS A 37 10.27 -23.86 1.80
N ALA A 38 10.96 -24.39 2.83
CA ALA A 38 12.23 -23.87 3.32
C ALA A 38 13.32 -23.85 2.22
N ALA A 39 13.37 -24.87 1.38
CA ALA A 39 14.32 -24.96 0.27
C ALA A 39 14.11 -23.90 -0.84
N ARG A 40 12.90 -23.34 -1.00
CA ARG A 40 12.57 -22.37 -2.07
C ARG A 40 12.71 -20.91 -1.67
N LEU A 41 12.80 -20.62 -0.37
CA LEU A 41 12.98 -19.27 0.19
C LEU A 41 14.23 -18.53 -0.33
N PRO A 42 15.43 -19.14 -0.39
CA PRO A 42 16.61 -18.45 -0.90
C PRO A 42 16.44 -18.03 -2.36
N GLY A 43 15.76 -18.84 -3.18
CA GLY A 43 15.45 -18.51 -4.58
C GLY A 43 14.51 -17.31 -4.72
N LEU A 44 13.48 -17.23 -3.88
CA LEU A 44 12.52 -16.12 -3.88
C LEU A 44 13.19 -14.79 -3.47
N ARG A 45 14.03 -14.83 -2.44
CA ARG A 45 14.80 -13.66 -1.95
C ARG A 45 15.80 -13.18 -2.99
N LEU A 46 16.51 -14.10 -3.64
CA LEU A 46 17.46 -13.76 -4.70
C LEU A 46 16.76 -13.12 -5.89
N GLN A 47 15.63 -13.68 -6.33
CA GLN A 47 14.86 -13.10 -7.43
C GLN A 47 14.34 -11.70 -7.08
N LEU A 48 13.86 -11.48 -5.84
CA LEU A 48 13.39 -10.16 -5.37
C LEU A 48 14.53 -9.16 -5.34
N ALA A 49 15.67 -9.54 -4.78
CA ALA A 49 16.87 -8.71 -4.78
C ALA A 49 17.27 -8.32 -6.21
N LEU A 50 17.30 -9.28 -7.15
CA LEU A 50 17.63 -8.99 -8.55
C LEU A 50 16.65 -8.00 -9.19
N HIS A 51 15.34 -8.13 -8.92
CA HIS A 51 14.36 -7.22 -9.51
C HIS A 51 14.38 -5.83 -8.87
N LEU A 52 14.64 -5.74 -7.56
CA LEU A 52 14.85 -4.46 -6.89
C LEU A 52 16.13 -3.78 -7.39
N LEU A 53 17.21 -4.54 -7.59
CA LEU A 53 18.45 -4.06 -8.17
C LEU A 53 18.29 -3.60 -9.63
N LEU A 54 17.44 -4.27 -10.42
CA LEU A 54 17.11 -3.87 -11.79
C LEU A 54 16.16 -2.66 -11.84
N ALA A 55 15.23 -2.54 -10.89
CA ALA A 55 14.27 -1.45 -10.83
C ALA A 55 14.90 -0.14 -10.34
N TRP A 56 15.90 -0.20 -9.46
CA TRP A 56 16.61 0.98 -8.95
C TRP A 56 17.18 1.90 -10.05
N PRO A 57 17.98 1.41 -11.03
CA PRO A 57 18.48 2.26 -12.11
C PRO A 57 17.35 2.75 -13.04
N LEU A 58 16.25 2.00 -13.18
CA LEU A 58 15.09 2.45 -13.95
C LEU A 58 14.37 3.62 -13.28
N VAL A 59 14.24 3.60 -11.95
CA VAL A 59 13.68 4.72 -11.18
C VAL A 59 14.62 5.92 -11.24
N ALA A 60 15.93 5.72 -11.09
CA ALA A 60 16.91 6.79 -11.23
C ALA A 60 16.86 7.43 -12.64
N LEU A 61 16.76 6.61 -13.69
CA LEU A 61 16.61 7.07 -15.07
C LEU A 61 15.29 7.82 -15.28
N GLY A 62 14.16 7.27 -14.83
CA GLY A 62 12.86 7.94 -14.90
C GLY A 62 12.86 9.27 -14.15
N GLY A 63 13.50 9.32 -12.98
CA GLY A 63 13.72 10.53 -12.22
C GLY A 63 14.57 11.56 -12.97
N ALA A 64 15.66 11.13 -13.61
CA ALA A 64 16.51 12.01 -14.41
C ALA A 64 15.79 12.57 -15.66
N VAL A 65 14.98 11.74 -16.32
CA VAL A 65 14.14 12.15 -17.46
C VAL A 65 13.11 13.18 -17.01
N LEU A 66 12.40 12.92 -15.91
CA LEU A 66 11.44 13.87 -15.34
C LEU A 66 12.12 15.17 -14.91
N ALA A 67 13.29 15.09 -14.25
CA ALA A 67 14.02 16.28 -13.85
C ALA A 67 14.38 17.16 -15.04
N ARG A 68 14.82 16.55 -16.13
CA ARG A 68 15.17 17.26 -17.35
C ARG A 68 13.95 17.82 -18.09
N TRP A 69 12.82 17.13 -18.05
CA TRP A 69 11.58 17.57 -18.70
C TRP A 69 10.87 18.69 -17.94
N LEU A 70 10.89 18.63 -16.60
CA LEU A 70 10.22 19.59 -15.70
C LEU A 70 11.15 20.71 -15.18
N GLY A 71 12.44 20.68 -15.53
CA GLY A 71 13.43 21.63 -15.02
C GLY A 71 13.77 21.45 -13.53
N LEU A 72 13.54 20.27 -12.95
CA LEU A 72 13.93 19.96 -11.57
C LEU A 72 15.46 19.81 -11.45
N PRO A 73 16.04 20.05 -10.27
CA PRO A 73 17.47 19.87 -10.07
C PRO A 73 17.90 18.41 -10.29
N GLY A 74 19.11 18.21 -10.80
CA GLY A 74 19.63 16.88 -11.14
C GLY A 74 19.70 15.89 -9.96
N TRP A 75 19.74 16.39 -8.72
CA TRP A 75 19.71 15.55 -7.53
C TRP A 75 18.33 14.91 -7.26
N TYR A 76 17.25 15.37 -7.91
CA TYR A 76 15.92 14.74 -7.81
C TYR A 76 15.97 13.25 -8.16
N ALA A 77 16.73 12.88 -9.20
CA ALA A 77 16.91 11.49 -9.58
C ALA A 77 17.54 10.65 -8.45
N ALA A 78 18.52 11.21 -7.74
CA ALA A 78 19.14 10.56 -6.58
C ALA A 78 18.17 10.48 -5.39
N SER A 79 17.36 11.51 -5.16
CA SER A 79 16.33 11.51 -4.12
C SER A 79 15.26 10.44 -4.37
N ALA A 80 14.74 10.35 -5.60
CA ALA A 80 13.79 9.32 -5.99
C ALA A 80 14.41 7.90 -5.90
N ALA A 81 15.66 7.74 -6.33
CA ALA A 81 16.37 6.46 -6.21
C ALA A 81 16.60 6.05 -4.75
N LEU A 82 16.90 7.00 -3.86
CA LEU A 82 17.00 6.76 -2.41
C LEU A 82 15.64 6.41 -1.81
N CYS A 83 14.58 7.13 -2.19
CA CYS A 83 13.22 6.83 -1.76
C CYS A 83 12.82 5.41 -2.18
N PHE A 84 13.19 4.99 -3.40
CA PHE A 84 12.94 3.63 -3.87
C PHE A 84 13.64 2.57 -3.02
N LEU A 85 14.85 2.83 -2.52
CA LEU A 85 15.52 1.91 -1.60
C LEU A 85 14.76 1.76 -0.26
N LEU A 86 14.10 2.83 0.21
CA LEU A 86 13.24 2.76 1.40
C LEU A 86 12.00 1.92 1.12
N VAL A 87 11.31 2.17 -0.01
CA VAL A 87 10.16 1.36 -0.44
C VAL A 87 10.55 -0.12 -0.59
N ALA A 88 11.67 -0.38 -1.27
CA ALA A 88 12.24 -1.71 -1.44
C ALA A 88 12.58 -2.40 -0.10
N GLY A 89 13.11 -1.64 0.87
CA GLY A 89 13.40 -2.10 2.21
C GLY A 89 12.13 -2.51 2.96
N LEU A 90 11.05 -1.71 2.86
CA LEU A 90 9.75 -2.06 3.42
C LEU A 90 9.20 -3.35 2.79
N SER A 91 9.27 -3.49 1.46
CA SER A 91 8.89 -4.72 0.77
C SER A 91 9.69 -5.93 1.25
N TRP A 92 10.98 -5.75 1.49
CA TRP A 92 11.86 -6.82 1.95
C TRP A 92 11.54 -7.26 3.39
N LEU A 93 11.21 -6.31 4.27
CA LEU A 93 10.83 -6.59 5.65
C LEU A 93 9.49 -7.32 5.74
N ASP A 94 8.51 -6.94 4.92
CA ASP A 94 7.22 -7.61 4.87
C ASP A 94 7.34 -9.04 4.30
N LEU A 95 8.17 -9.24 3.26
CA LEU A 95 8.46 -10.58 2.73
C LEU A 95 9.11 -11.53 3.75
N ARG A 96 9.86 -10.98 4.71
CA ARG A 96 10.45 -11.79 5.79
C ARG A 96 9.41 -12.29 6.78
N GLN A 97 8.29 -11.59 6.92
CA GLN A 97 7.25 -11.90 7.90
C GLN A 97 6.19 -12.86 7.36
N HIS A 98 5.99 -12.89 6.03
CA HIS A 98 4.92 -13.69 5.44
C HIS A 98 5.42 -14.48 4.23
N THR A 99 5.61 -15.78 4.42
CA THR A 99 5.86 -16.75 3.34
C THR A 99 4.52 -17.37 2.95
N ILE A 100 4.46 -18.01 1.77
CA ILE A 100 3.27 -18.65 1.16
C ILE A 100 2.63 -17.77 0.06
N HIS A 101 3.24 -17.76 -1.14
CA HIS A 101 2.65 -18.45 -2.30
C HIS A 101 3.59 -18.42 -3.51
N GLN A 102 3.50 -19.50 -4.27
CA GLN A 102 4.39 -19.87 -5.36
C GLN A 102 3.90 -19.28 -6.68
N ARG A 103 4.73 -18.42 -7.27
CA ARG A 103 4.99 -18.16 -8.69
C ARG A 103 5.14 -16.67 -8.94
N TRP A 104 6.36 -16.32 -9.27
CA TRP A 104 6.77 -15.04 -9.80
C TRP A 104 5.99 -14.73 -11.08
N GLY A 105 4.97 -13.89 -10.98
CA GLY A 105 4.09 -13.52 -12.09
C GLY A 105 4.03 -12.01 -12.31
N ALA A 106 3.22 -11.60 -13.32
CA ALA A 106 2.99 -10.21 -13.70
C ALA A 106 2.70 -9.26 -12.52
N ALA A 107 2.06 -9.75 -11.46
CA ALA A 107 1.77 -8.99 -10.24
C ALA A 107 3.02 -8.31 -9.64
N ASN A 108 4.14 -9.03 -9.48
CA ASN A 108 5.35 -8.45 -8.87
C ASN A 108 5.97 -7.33 -9.73
N ARG A 109 5.81 -7.39 -11.06
CA ARG A 109 6.29 -6.33 -11.96
C ARG A 109 5.48 -5.05 -11.81
N VAL A 110 4.17 -5.17 -11.62
CA VAL A 110 3.33 -3.98 -11.43
C VAL A 110 3.53 -3.41 -10.03
N THR A 111 3.70 -4.27 -9.02
CA THR A 111 4.13 -3.84 -7.68
C THR A 111 5.45 -3.06 -7.72
N LEU A 112 6.45 -3.52 -8.49
CA LEU A 112 7.71 -2.79 -8.68
C LEU A 112 7.53 -1.46 -9.41
N LEU A 113 6.74 -1.45 -10.49
CA LEU A 113 6.42 -0.24 -11.22
C LEU A 113 5.74 0.78 -10.31
N ARG A 114 4.77 0.33 -9.53
CA ARG A 114 4.02 1.13 -8.57
C ARG A 114 4.92 1.66 -7.46
N GLY A 115 5.79 0.83 -6.89
CA GLY A 115 6.81 1.26 -5.94
C GLY A 115 7.75 2.30 -6.53
N GLY A 116 8.09 2.19 -7.82
CA GLY A 116 8.84 3.20 -8.57
C GLY A 116 8.10 4.53 -8.70
N LEU A 117 6.81 4.51 -9.05
CA LEU A 117 5.98 5.72 -9.13
C LEU A 117 5.84 6.40 -7.76
N ILE A 118 5.62 5.61 -6.70
CA ILE A 118 5.57 6.12 -5.31
C ILE A 118 6.92 6.73 -4.91
N ALA A 119 8.03 6.12 -5.31
CA ALA A 119 9.37 6.66 -5.08
C ALA A 119 9.64 7.96 -5.83
N LEU A 120 9.09 8.15 -7.04
CA LEU A 120 9.14 9.42 -7.76
C LEU A 120 8.37 10.52 -7.00
N VAL A 121 7.18 10.22 -6.49
CA VAL A 121 6.43 11.14 -5.62
C VAL A 121 7.24 11.47 -4.36
N GLY A 122 7.83 10.48 -3.71
CA GLY A 122 8.64 10.67 -2.51
C GLY A 122 9.95 11.44 -2.76
N GLY A 123 10.56 11.29 -3.94
CA GLY A 123 11.73 12.06 -4.36
C GLY A 123 11.46 13.56 -4.53
N ALA A 124 10.19 13.95 -4.71
CA ALA A 124 9.78 15.35 -4.79
C ALA A 124 9.62 16.00 -3.41
N LEU A 125 9.60 15.25 -2.31
CA LEU A 125 9.41 15.79 -0.96
C LEU A 125 10.38 16.92 -0.58
N PRO A 126 11.70 16.83 -0.85
CA PRO A 126 12.61 17.91 -0.49
C PRO A 126 12.43 19.16 -1.36
N LEU A 127 11.72 19.03 -2.49
CA LEU A 127 11.36 20.13 -3.38
C LEU A 127 9.99 20.74 -3.05
N ALA A 128 9.20 20.12 -2.17
CA ALA A 128 7.82 20.52 -1.88
C ALA A 128 7.61 22.05 -1.69
N PRO A 129 8.48 22.79 -0.97
CA PRO A 129 8.29 24.24 -0.77
C PRO A 129 8.53 25.09 -2.01
N VAL A 130 9.19 24.53 -3.04
CA VAL A 130 9.65 25.26 -4.23
C VAL A 130 9.11 24.69 -5.54
N LEU A 131 8.23 23.67 -5.48
CA LEU A 131 7.59 23.13 -6.68
C LEU A 131 6.73 24.20 -7.33
N ASP A 132 6.92 24.40 -8.62
CA ASP A 132 6.03 25.25 -9.40
C ASP A 132 4.70 24.54 -9.72
N ARG A 133 3.82 25.24 -10.45
CA ARG A 133 2.51 24.73 -10.86
C ARG A 133 2.64 23.43 -11.66
N ASP A 134 3.49 23.39 -12.67
CA ASP A 134 3.57 22.27 -13.61
C ASP A 134 4.21 21.04 -12.96
N GLN A 135 5.21 21.27 -12.11
CA GLN A 135 5.86 20.23 -11.30
C GLN A 135 4.90 19.63 -10.28
N SER A 136 4.09 20.45 -9.62
CA SER A 136 3.06 19.99 -8.67
C SER A 136 2.00 19.12 -9.37
N TRP A 137 1.56 19.53 -10.57
CA TRP A 137 0.68 18.73 -11.41
C TRP A 137 1.31 17.40 -11.81
N ALA A 138 2.58 17.40 -12.20
CA ALA A 138 3.29 16.17 -12.55
C ALA A 138 3.34 15.18 -11.39
N VAL A 139 3.65 15.64 -10.17
CA VAL A 139 3.66 14.79 -8.96
C VAL A 139 2.27 14.24 -8.66
N ALA A 140 1.23 15.08 -8.75
CA ALA A 140 -0.16 14.64 -8.56
C ALA A 140 -0.59 13.59 -9.59
N VAL A 141 -0.26 13.79 -10.87
CA VAL A 141 -0.56 12.83 -11.94
C VAL A 141 0.15 11.50 -11.71
N ILE A 142 1.42 11.51 -11.31
CA ILE A 142 2.18 10.28 -10.98
C ILE A 142 1.50 9.54 -9.83
N ALA A 143 1.05 10.24 -8.79
CA ALA A 143 0.33 9.65 -7.66
C ALA A 143 -1.00 9.01 -8.10
N ILE A 144 -1.77 9.69 -8.96
CA ILE A 144 -3.03 9.14 -9.51
C ILE A 144 -2.76 7.92 -10.39
N ILE A 145 -1.71 7.93 -11.22
CA ILE A 145 -1.33 6.76 -12.02
C ILE A 145 -0.98 5.59 -11.09
N ALA A 146 -0.21 5.82 -10.02
CA ALA A 146 0.13 4.78 -9.06
C ALA A 146 -1.11 4.17 -8.36
N LEU A 147 -2.14 4.98 -8.10
CA LEU A 147 -3.44 4.52 -7.58
C LEU A 147 -4.23 3.72 -8.62
N LEU A 148 -4.27 4.17 -9.88
CA LEU A 148 -5.00 3.49 -10.93
C LEU A 148 -4.40 2.12 -11.25
N LEU A 149 -3.07 2.00 -11.23
CA LEU A 149 -2.36 0.74 -11.41
C LEU A 149 -2.79 -0.31 -10.38
N ASP A 150 -2.93 0.08 -9.11
CA ASP A 150 -3.47 -0.80 -8.05
C ASP A 150 -4.86 -1.35 -8.39
N GLY A 151 -5.74 -0.45 -8.84
CA GLY A 151 -7.11 -0.80 -9.19
C GLY A 151 -7.20 -1.79 -10.34
N VAL A 152 -6.34 -1.62 -11.35
CA VAL A 152 -6.23 -2.49 -12.53
C VAL A 152 -5.68 -3.86 -12.13
N ASP A 153 -4.61 -3.90 -11.33
CA ASP A 153 -4.00 -5.16 -10.89
C ASP A 153 -4.95 -6.00 -10.06
N GLY A 154 -5.62 -5.37 -9.08
CA GLY A 154 -6.62 -6.06 -8.28
C GLY A 154 -7.75 -6.63 -9.15
N TRP A 155 -8.13 -5.94 -10.23
CA TRP A 155 -9.13 -6.43 -11.17
C TRP A 155 -8.63 -7.60 -12.03
N VAL A 156 -7.40 -7.50 -12.58
CA VAL A 156 -6.78 -8.57 -13.38
C VAL A 156 -6.56 -9.82 -12.52
N ALA A 157 -6.04 -9.67 -11.30
CA ALA A 157 -5.77 -10.76 -10.38
C ALA A 157 -7.04 -11.53 -10.01
N ARG A 158 -8.14 -10.81 -9.73
CA ARG A 158 -9.45 -11.44 -9.46
C ARG A 158 -10.01 -12.17 -10.68
N ARG A 159 -9.88 -11.59 -11.88
CA ARG A 159 -10.36 -12.23 -13.12
C ARG A 159 -9.58 -13.49 -13.49
N ARG A 160 -8.29 -13.53 -13.15
CA ARG A 160 -7.41 -14.67 -13.48
C ARG A 160 -7.31 -15.70 -12.36
N GLY A 161 -8.02 -15.53 -11.24
CA GLY A 161 -7.91 -16.41 -10.08
C GLY A 161 -6.52 -16.39 -9.43
N LEU A 162 -5.75 -15.31 -9.65
CA LEU A 162 -4.39 -15.13 -9.14
C LEU A 162 -4.35 -14.22 -7.91
N ALA A 163 -5.50 -13.95 -7.29
CA ALA A 163 -5.58 -13.12 -6.09
C ALA A 163 -4.90 -13.84 -4.92
N SER A 164 -3.83 -13.23 -4.39
CA SER A 164 -3.13 -13.72 -3.21
C SER A 164 -3.41 -12.82 -2.00
N PRO A 165 -3.67 -13.38 -0.79
CA PRO A 165 -3.78 -12.60 0.44
C PRO A 165 -2.55 -11.74 0.73
N TYR A 166 -1.36 -12.18 0.28
CA TYR A 166 -0.11 -11.45 0.44
C TYR A 166 -0.10 -10.15 -0.37
N GLY A 167 -0.34 -10.23 -1.68
CA GLY A 167 -0.37 -9.07 -2.57
C GLY A 167 -1.39 -8.03 -2.10
N ALA A 168 -2.57 -8.49 -1.67
CA ALA A 168 -3.62 -7.61 -1.17
C ALA A 168 -3.24 -6.84 0.11
N ARG A 169 -2.32 -7.33 0.94
CA ARG A 169 -1.80 -6.60 2.12
C ARG A 169 -0.70 -5.62 1.72
N PHE A 170 0.22 -6.06 0.86
CA PHE A 170 1.33 -5.25 0.38
C PHE A 170 0.86 -4.04 -0.44
N ASP A 171 -0.09 -4.24 -1.36
CA ASP A 171 -0.73 -3.17 -2.14
C ASP A 171 -1.33 -2.07 -1.25
N MET A 172 -1.86 -2.53 -0.13
CA MET A 172 -2.50 -1.75 0.91
C MET A 172 -1.47 -0.95 1.75
N GLU A 173 -0.25 -1.47 1.93
CA GLU A 173 0.87 -0.75 2.56
C GLU A 173 1.42 0.33 1.61
N LEU A 174 1.56 0.01 0.33
CA LEU A 174 1.93 0.98 -0.69
C LEU A 174 0.91 2.13 -0.82
N ASP A 175 -0.39 1.84 -0.72
CA ASP A 175 -1.45 2.86 -0.63
C ASP A 175 -1.23 3.80 0.56
N ALA A 176 -0.98 3.24 1.75
CA ALA A 176 -0.78 4.03 2.96
C ALA A 176 0.50 4.88 2.88
N LEU A 177 1.56 4.34 2.28
CA LEU A 177 2.78 5.07 2.01
C LEU A 177 2.54 6.22 1.04
N LEU A 178 1.82 5.98 -0.06
CA LEU A 178 1.47 7.03 -1.03
C LEU A 178 0.66 8.15 -0.36
N ILE A 179 -0.35 7.81 0.45
CA ILE A 179 -1.12 8.78 1.23
C ILE A 179 -0.19 9.58 2.14
N LEU A 180 0.71 8.93 2.88
CA LEU A 180 1.67 9.60 3.77
C LEU A 180 2.59 10.56 3.01
N LEU A 181 3.11 10.16 1.85
CA LEU A 181 3.95 11.01 1.00
C LEU A 181 3.18 12.24 0.50
N LEU A 182 1.93 12.09 0.07
CA LEU A 182 1.09 13.23 -0.31
C LEU A 182 0.79 14.14 0.89
N CYS A 183 0.56 13.58 2.08
CA CYS A 183 0.38 14.36 3.30
C CYS A 183 1.65 15.15 3.66
N LEU A 184 2.82 14.54 3.52
CA LEU A 184 4.11 15.21 3.72
C LEU A 184 4.33 16.32 2.69
N LEU A 185 3.97 16.08 1.43
CA LEU A 185 4.06 17.08 0.36
C LEU A 185 3.21 18.33 0.70
N LEU A 186 1.97 18.14 1.16
CA LEU A 186 1.08 19.22 1.60
C LEU A 186 1.59 19.94 2.86
N CYS A 187 2.13 19.19 3.81
CA CYS A 187 2.65 19.76 5.05
C CYS A 187 3.93 20.58 4.79
N LEU A 188 4.81 20.11 3.90
CA LEU A 188 6.08 20.77 3.59
C LEU A 188 5.91 21.96 2.64
N SER A 189 4.90 21.94 1.77
CA SER A 189 4.53 23.10 0.94
C SER A 189 3.88 24.23 1.76
N GLY A 190 3.42 23.94 2.98
CA GLY A 190 2.78 24.91 3.86
C GLY A 190 1.29 25.13 3.58
N GLU A 191 0.71 24.38 2.65
CA GLU A 191 -0.71 24.47 2.28
C GLU A 191 -1.64 24.01 3.41
N VAL A 192 -1.20 23.02 4.19
CA VAL A 192 -1.97 22.47 5.31
C VAL A 192 -1.06 22.14 6.49
N GLY A 193 -1.59 22.28 7.71
CA GLY A 193 -0.85 21.96 8.94
C GLY A 193 -0.53 20.48 9.10
N ALA A 194 0.38 20.19 10.05
CA ALA A 194 0.88 18.84 10.34
C ALA A 194 -0.21 17.82 10.75
N TRP A 195 -1.43 18.27 11.08
CA TRP A 195 -2.55 17.39 11.41
C TRP A 195 -2.93 16.45 10.24
N VAL A 196 -2.65 16.84 8.99
CA VAL A 196 -2.89 16.01 7.79
C VAL A 196 -2.07 14.72 7.81
N LEU A 197 -0.92 14.70 8.49
CA LEU A 197 -0.11 13.49 8.65
C LEU A 197 -0.89 12.35 9.34
N GLY A 198 -1.94 12.68 10.11
CA GLY A 198 -2.87 11.70 10.67
C GLY A 198 -3.48 10.77 9.61
N LEU A 199 -3.76 11.27 8.40
CA LEU A 199 -4.29 10.45 7.30
C LEU A 199 -3.36 9.30 6.92
N GLY A 200 -2.06 9.57 6.79
CA GLY A 200 -1.05 8.56 6.47
C GLY A 200 -0.67 7.68 7.67
N LEU A 201 -0.79 8.20 8.90
CA LEU A 201 -0.37 7.50 10.12
C LEU A 201 -1.48 6.64 10.77
N LEU A 202 -2.74 6.81 10.37
CA LEU A 202 -3.86 6.06 10.96
C LEU A 202 -3.71 4.54 10.81
N ARG A 203 -3.28 4.07 9.64
CA ARG A 203 -3.07 2.63 9.40
C ARG A 203 -1.92 2.04 10.24
N PRO A 204 -0.67 2.59 10.20
CA PRO A 204 0.39 2.07 11.06
C PRO A 204 0.03 2.21 12.55
N GLY A 205 -0.71 3.26 12.93
CA GLY A 205 -1.29 3.40 14.27
C GLY A 205 -2.25 2.27 14.62
N PHE A 206 -3.14 1.87 13.70
CA PHE A 206 -4.07 0.76 13.90
C PHE A 206 -3.35 -0.60 14.03
N ILE A 207 -2.30 -0.83 13.25
CA ILE A 207 -1.46 -2.03 13.37
C ILE A 207 -0.76 -2.05 14.73
N LEU A 208 -0.23 -0.91 15.19
CA LEU A 208 0.40 -0.79 16.50
C LEU A 208 -0.61 -1.02 17.63
N ALA A 209 -1.83 -0.48 17.50
CA ALA A 209 -2.93 -0.71 18.43
C ALA A 209 -3.34 -2.19 18.47
N GLY A 210 -3.35 -2.88 17.33
CA GLY A 210 -3.60 -4.32 17.26
C GLY A 210 -2.54 -5.17 17.97
N LYS A 211 -1.29 -4.71 18.04
CA LYS A 211 -0.24 -5.37 18.84
C LYS A 211 -0.45 -5.21 20.34
N LEU A 212 -0.97 -4.07 20.78
CA LEU A 212 -1.30 -3.80 22.18
C LEU A 212 -2.61 -4.48 22.59
N TRP A 213 -3.54 -4.62 21.64
CA TRP A 213 -4.87 -5.15 21.88
C TRP A 213 -5.21 -6.24 20.84
N PRO A 214 -4.91 -7.51 21.12
CA PRO A 214 -5.01 -8.60 20.14
C PRO A 214 -6.40 -8.76 19.50
N ARG A 215 -7.48 -8.34 20.17
CA ARG A 215 -8.85 -8.33 19.62
C ARG A 215 -9.00 -7.44 18.38
N LEU A 216 -8.16 -6.42 18.23
CA LEU A 216 -8.11 -5.55 17.05
C LEU A 216 -7.27 -6.15 15.90
N ALA A 217 -6.48 -7.18 16.17
CA ALA A 217 -5.64 -7.84 15.16
C ALA A 217 -6.40 -8.90 14.34
N ALA A 218 -7.69 -9.13 14.61
CA ALA A 218 -8.49 -10.08 13.86
C ALA A 218 -8.64 -9.66 12.38
N PRO A 219 -8.64 -10.61 11.43
CA PRO A 219 -8.71 -10.30 10.01
C PRO A 219 -10.06 -9.67 9.67
N LEU A 220 -10.05 -8.46 9.10
CA LEU A 220 -11.28 -7.80 8.65
C LEU A 220 -11.67 -8.30 7.25
N PRO A 221 -12.96 -8.57 7.00
CA PRO A 221 -13.44 -9.01 5.70
C PRO A 221 -13.21 -7.93 4.62
N PRO A 222 -12.95 -8.30 3.35
CA PRO A 222 -12.76 -7.32 2.29
C PRO A 222 -13.98 -6.38 2.19
N SER A 223 -13.75 -5.06 2.23
CA SER A 223 -14.84 -4.07 2.21
C SER A 223 -14.67 -3.07 1.07
N GLN A 224 -15.72 -2.90 0.28
CA GLN A 224 -15.73 -1.90 -0.81
C GLN A 224 -15.64 -0.48 -0.27
N ARG A 225 -16.17 -0.24 0.94
CA ARG A 225 -16.06 1.03 1.65
C ARG A 225 -14.60 1.48 1.78
N ARG A 226 -13.72 0.63 2.32
CA ARG A 226 -12.31 0.97 2.53
C ARG A 226 -11.59 1.29 1.23
N ARG A 227 -11.90 0.54 0.16
CA ARG A 227 -11.33 0.78 -1.17
C ARG A 227 -11.75 2.13 -1.73
N VAL A 228 -13.05 2.46 -1.67
CA VAL A 228 -13.56 3.76 -2.13
C VAL A 228 -12.95 4.90 -1.31
N ILE A 229 -12.87 4.75 0.01
CA ILE A 229 -12.27 5.77 0.88
C ILE A 229 -10.80 5.96 0.54
N CYS A 230 -10.02 4.90 0.31
CA CYS A 230 -8.62 5.02 -0.11
C CYS A 230 -8.48 5.83 -1.41
N VAL A 231 -9.30 5.51 -2.42
CA VAL A 231 -9.32 6.26 -3.69
C VAL A 231 -9.66 7.72 -3.47
N VAL A 232 -10.69 8.01 -2.66
CA VAL A 232 -11.07 9.37 -2.30
C VAL A 232 -9.92 10.09 -1.58
N GLN A 233 -9.23 9.45 -0.63
CA GLN A 233 -8.08 10.05 0.06
C GLN A 233 -6.99 10.45 -0.92
N VAL A 234 -6.55 9.52 -1.77
CA VAL A 234 -5.45 9.77 -2.70
C VAL A 234 -5.83 10.84 -3.73
N VAL A 235 -7.06 10.79 -4.27
CA VAL A 235 -7.54 11.79 -5.22
C VAL A 235 -7.64 13.18 -4.58
N THR A 236 -8.22 13.26 -3.37
CA THR A 236 -8.34 14.53 -2.64
C THR A 236 -6.97 15.11 -2.29
N LEU A 237 -6.04 14.29 -1.80
CA LEU A 237 -4.69 14.74 -1.46
C LEU A 237 -3.88 15.12 -2.70
N ALA A 238 -3.99 14.38 -3.79
CA ALA A 238 -3.34 14.71 -5.06
C ALA A 238 -3.89 16.02 -5.63
N ALA A 239 -5.21 16.22 -5.60
CA ALA A 239 -5.82 17.48 -6.05
C ALA A 239 -5.43 18.66 -5.13
N ALA A 240 -5.39 18.44 -3.82
CA ALA A 240 -4.93 19.42 -2.83
C ALA A 240 -3.45 19.81 -3.04
N ALA A 241 -2.63 18.91 -3.56
CA ALA A 241 -1.23 19.17 -3.85
C ALA A 241 -1.01 19.95 -5.16
N THR A 242 -2.07 20.24 -5.91
CA THR A 242 -2.01 21.07 -7.11
C THR A 242 -2.53 22.48 -6.81
N PRO A 243 -2.12 23.51 -7.58
CA PRO A 243 -2.65 24.86 -7.44
C PRO A 243 -4.10 25.00 -7.94
N TRP A 244 -4.83 23.90 -8.10
CA TRP A 244 -6.24 23.90 -8.46
C TRP A 244 -7.13 24.22 -7.25
N ILE A 245 -6.70 23.80 -6.06
CA ILE A 245 -7.41 24.04 -4.80
C ILE A 245 -6.56 24.99 -3.98
N GLU A 246 -7.03 26.22 -3.80
CA GLU A 246 -6.38 27.22 -2.94
C GLU A 246 -6.92 27.14 -1.51
N SER A 247 -6.10 27.54 -0.53
CA SER A 247 -6.54 27.72 0.85
C SER A 247 -7.68 28.78 0.92
N PRO A 248 -8.81 28.52 1.62
CA PRO A 248 -9.01 27.49 2.65
C PRO A 248 -9.62 26.17 2.15
N LEU A 249 -9.96 26.05 0.86
CA LEU A 249 -10.64 24.86 0.32
C LEU A 249 -9.77 23.60 0.49
N THR A 250 -8.45 23.73 0.39
CA THR A 250 -7.48 22.64 0.64
C THR A 250 -7.63 22.06 2.04
N SER A 251 -7.74 22.93 3.05
CA SER A 251 -7.92 22.53 4.45
C SER A 251 -9.30 21.89 4.69
N VAL A 252 -10.35 22.41 4.06
CA VAL A 252 -11.71 21.84 4.17
C VAL A 252 -11.78 20.46 3.51
N ALA A 253 -11.23 20.32 2.31
CA ALA A 253 -11.23 19.07 1.56
C ALA A 253 -10.42 17.98 2.28
N THR A 254 -9.20 18.30 2.75
CA THR A 254 -8.37 17.37 3.52
C THR A 254 -8.98 17.05 4.88
N GLY A 255 -9.65 18.01 5.52
CA GLY A 255 -10.37 17.80 6.78
C GLY A 255 -11.57 16.87 6.61
N ALA A 256 -12.35 17.04 5.55
CA ALA A 256 -13.46 16.16 5.20
C ALA A 256 -12.97 14.74 4.88
N ALA A 257 -11.86 14.63 4.13
CA ALA A 257 -11.21 13.35 3.87
C ALA A 257 -10.75 12.68 5.18
N PHE A 258 -10.18 13.45 6.12
CA PHE A 258 -9.77 12.91 7.42
C PHE A 258 -10.95 12.45 8.27
N ALA A 259 -12.03 13.22 8.34
CA ALA A 259 -13.26 12.82 9.02
C ALA A 259 -13.85 11.51 8.43
N LEU A 260 -13.87 11.39 7.10
CA LEU A 260 -14.33 10.18 6.42
C LEU A 260 -13.46 8.96 6.75
N LEU A 261 -12.14 9.14 6.81
CA LEU A 261 -11.22 8.07 7.16
C LEU A 261 -11.41 7.64 8.63
N LEU A 262 -11.51 8.60 9.56
CA LEU A 262 -11.81 8.35 10.97
C LEU A 262 -13.13 7.59 11.15
N PHE A 263 -14.17 7.98 10.42
CA PHE A 263 -15.45 7.26 10.43
C PHE A 263 -15.28 5.80 10.00
N SER A 264 -14.50 5.54 8.94
CA SER A 264 -14.23 4.16 8.51
C SER A 264 -13.49 3.35 9.56
N PHE A 265 -12.48 3.93 10.21
CA PHE A 265 -11.73 3.26 11.27
C PHE A 265 -12.57 3.03 12.52
N ALA A 266 -13.43 3.98 12.90
CA ALA A 266 -14.36 3.82 14.01
C ALA A 266 -15.35 2.68 13.72
N ALA A 267 -15.91 2.63 12.51
CA ALA A 267 -16.82 1.56 12.12
C ALA A 267 -16.12 0.18 12.07
N ASP A 268 -14.87 0.11 11.59
CA ASP A 268 -14.05 -1.11 11.62
C ASP A 268 -13.76 -1.56 13.06
N THR A 269 -13.42 -0.61 13.95
CA THR A 269 -13.17 -0.85 15.38
C THR A 269 -14.40 -1.37 16.10
N VAL A 270 -15.56 -0.74 15.90
CA VAL A 270 -16.84 -1.18 16.48
C VAL A 270 -17.19 -2.58 16.00
N TRP A 271 -16.99 -2.87 14.71
CA TRP A 271 -17.23 -4.20 14.16
C TRP A 271 -16.35 -5.27 14.84
N LEU A 272 -15.05 -4.98 15.00
CA LEU A 272 -14.10 -5.87 15.70
C LEU A 272 -14.43 -6.05 17.18
N ILE A 273 -14.90 -5.02 17.87
CA ILE A 273 -15.29 -5.14 19.28
C ILE A 273 -16.52 -6.06 19.41
N HIS A 274 -17.50 -5.94 18.51
CA HIS A 274 -18.71 -6.77 18.55
C HIS A 274 -18.52 -8.20 18.04
N HIS A 275 -17.61 -8.44 17.09
CA HIS A 275 -17.46 -9.74 16.41
C HIS A 275 -16.12 -10.44 16.66
N GLY A 276 -15.09 -9.72 17.13
CA GLY A 276 -13.75 -10.23 17.39
C GLY A 276 -13.63 -11.09 18.66
N CYS A 277 -14.69 -11.18 19.47
CA CYS A 277 -14.76 -12.05 20.64
C CYS A 277 -15.27 -13.48 20.32
N ARG A 278 -15.67 -13.80 19.08
CA ARG A 278 -16.25 -15.11 18.74
C ARG A 278 -15.23 -16.19 18.36
N ALA A 279 -13.94 -15.94 18.49
CA ALA A 279 -12.89 -16.95 18.24
C ALA A 279 -12.42 -17.69 19.51
N ASP A 280 -12.75 -17.22 20.72
CA ASP A 280 -12.31 -17.82 21.98
C ASP A 280 -13.47 -18.40 22.82
N GLY A 281 -14.49 -18.94 22.15
CA GLY A 281 -15.68 -19.48 22.82
C GLY A 281 -16.23 -20.71 22.12
N PHE A 282 -15.58 -21.86 22.32
CA PHE A 282 -16.25 -23.15 22.29
C PHE A 282 -16.35 -23.63 23.75
N GLU A 283 -17.51 -23.40 24.36
CA GLU A 283 -18.10 -24.36 25.31
C GLU A 283 -18.70 -25.52 24.50
#